data_AF-A0A847US48-F1
#
_entry.id   AF-A0A847US48-F1
#
_cell.length_a   1.000
_cell.length_b   1.000
_cell.length_c   1.000
_cell.angle_alpha   90.00
_cell.angle_beta   90.00
_cell.angle_gamma   90.00
#
_symmetry.space_group_name_H-M   'P 1'
#
loop_
_entity.id
_entity.type
_entity.pdbx_description
1 polymer ?
#
loop_
_entity_poly.entity_id
_entity_poly.type
_entity_poly.pdbx_seq_one_letter_code
_entity_poly.pdbx_strand_id
1 'polypeptide(L)'
;MFKNWILSKHESFVRDVLRDFCQIAFALENHFLEFDATSTVRFHFFDDILGRQNSKGLLWRLKDTSHLLFRNGKTEGFDVLGEYLDWALGYIFHECIKLKEDAYQQMNYTPRFRQLQENRSLSPEEQHIGSELYSVIRQTTESIEREVRRVRFILFHCKRMFILYLPQHSENPLLARFLYTQSDLVRAVFKGYHAELLQATYPEGIAAMYVLAAQSFEQGGWAEEAATARGLALTAGENPKNT
;
A
#
# COMPACT_ATOMS: atom_id res chain seq x y z
N MET A 1 7.72 12.46 -26.92
CA MET A 1 6.65 13.15 -26.17
C MET A 1 6.25 12.42 -24.88
N PHE A 2 5.83 11.16 -24.93
CA PHE A 2 5.41 10.40 -23.73
C PHE A 2 6.48 10.27 -22.64
N LYS A 3 7.72 9.88 -23.00
CA LYS A 3 8.84 9.81 -22.04
C LYS A 3 9.18 11.16 -21.40
N ASN A 4 9.18 12.25 -22.18
CA ASN A 4 9.45 13.60 -21.66
C ASN A 4 8.36 14.07 -20.69
N TRP A 5 7.10 13.70 -20.94
CA TRP A 5 6.00 13.97 -20.00
C TRP A 5 6.18 13.18 -18.69
N ILE A 6 6.52 11.89 -18.77
CA ILE A 6 6.79 11.07 -17.58
C ILE A 6 7.92 11.66 -16.74
N LEU A 7 9.04 12.04 -17.38
CA LEU A 7 10.17 12.67 -16.70
C LEU A 7 9.76 13.99 -16.04
N SER A 8 8.93 14.81 -16.69
CA SER A 8 8.42 16.06 -16.11
C SER A 8 7.49 15.85 -14.91
N LYS A 9 6.95 14.64 -14.73
CA LYS A 9 6.04 14.26 -13.64
C LYS A 9 6.68 13.31 -12.63
N HIS A 10 7.98 13.07 -12.76
CA HIS A 10 8.70 12.10 -11.95
C HIS A 10 8.52 12.33 -10.45
N GLU A 11 8.73 13.57 -9.98
CA GLU A 11 8.55 13.94 -8.57
C GLU A 11 7.13 13.68 -8.05
N SER A 12 6.11 13.96 -8.88
CA SER A 12 4.73 13.67 -8.52
C SER A 12 4.47 12.16 -8.43
N PHE A 13 5.07 11.34 -9.29
CA PHE A 13 4.95 9.89 -9.22
C PHE A 13 5.64 9.30 -7.99
N VAL A 14 6.82 9.78 -7.61
CA VAL A 14 7.48 9.36 -6.36
C VAL A 14 6.57 9.61 -5.16
N ARG A 15 6.02 10.83 -5.07
CA ARG A 15 5.06 11.19 -4.01
C ARG A 15 3.80 10.32 -4.06
N ASP A 16 3.22 10.15 -5.25
CA ASP A 16 1.96 9.39 -5.44
C ASP A 16 2.12 7.91 -5.08
N VAL A 17 3.23 7.27 -5.49
CA VAL A 17 3.54 5.87 -5.14
C VAL A 17 3.66 5.71 -3.63
N LEU A 18 4.38 6.59 -2.93
CA LEU A 18 4.50 6.50 -1.48
C LEU A 18 3.16 6.75 -0.78
N ARG A 19 2.40 7.77 -1.22
CA ARG A 19 1.07 8.08 -0.67
C ARG A 19 0.14 6.88 -0.79
N ASP A 20 0.00 6.37 -2.02
CA ASP A 20 -0.94 5.30 -2.30
C ASP A 20 -0.49 4.00 -1.62
N PHE A 21 0.82 3.74 -1.52
CA PHE A 21 1.37 2.66 -0.70
C PHE A 21 0.96 2.79 0.77
N CYS A 22 1.15 3.95 1.40
CA CYS A 22 0.79 4.14 2.80
C CYS A 22 -0.71 3.94 3.03
N GLN A 23 -1.56 4.49 2.16
CA GLN A 23 -3.01 4.31 2.25
C GLN A 23 -3.42 2.84 2.12
N ILE A 24 -2.85 2.11 1.16
CA ILE A 24 -3.11 0.69 0.96
C ILE A 24 -2.58 -0.15 2.12
N ALA A 25 -1.35 0.08 2.56
CA ALA A 25 -0.73 -0.66 3.65
C ALA A 25 -1.54 -0.49 4.94
N PHE A 26 -2.01 0.72 5.23
CA PHE A 26 -2.87 0.99 6.38
C PHE A 26 -4.22 0.28 6.27
N ALA A 27 -4.90 0.37 5.11
CA ALA A 27 -6.18 -0.27 4.90
C ALA A 27 -6.10 -1.81 4.98
N LEU A 28 -5.09 -2.42 4.34
CA LEU A 28 -4.86 -3.86 4.37
C LEU A 28 -4.52 -4.35 5.77
N GLU A 29 -3.62 -3.67 6.49
CA GLU A 29 -3.24 -4.09 7.84
C GLU A 29 -4.44 -4.03 8.79
N ASN A 30 -5.25 -2.97 8.75
CA ASN A 30 -6.46 -2.89 9.58
C ASN A 30 -7.45 -4.01 9.24
N HIS A 31 -7.65 -4.30 7.96
CA HIS A 31 -8.51 -5.41 7.57
C HIS A 31 -7.95 -6.77 7.97
N PHE A 32 -6.63 -6.95 7.89
CA PHE A 32 -6.00 -8.20 8.31
C PHE A 32 -5.99 -8.38 9.83
N LEU A 33 -6.01 -7.30 10.62
CA LEU A 33 -6.25 -7.39 12.06
C LEU A 33 -7.67 -7.89 12.37
N GLU A 34 -8.68 -7.44 11.62
CA GLU A 34 -10.04 -8.01 11.72
C GLU A 34 -10.05 -9.48 11.30
N PHE A 35 -9.31 -9.84 10.25
CA PHE A 35 -9.15 -11.23 9.82
C PHE A 35 -8.50 -12.09 10.92
N ASP A 36 -7.48 -11.61 11.60
CA ASP A 36 -6.84 -12.37 12.70
C ASP A 36 -7.83 -12.68 13.83
N ALA A 37 -8.82 -11.80 14.05
CA ALA A 37 -9.86 -11.99 15.06
C ALA A 37 -11.04 -12.86 14.59
N THR A 38 -11.34 -12.90 13.29
CA THR A 38 -12.58 -13.49 12.74
C THR A 38 -12.35 -14.63 11.76
N SER A 39 -11.10 -14.86 11.36
CA SER A 39 -10.69 -15.76 10.27
C SER A 39 -11.46 -15.53 8.95
N THR A 40 -12.00 -14.33 8.76
CA THR A 40 -12.84 -13.99 7.61
C THR A 40 -12.32 -12.74 6.92
N VAL A 41 -12.14 -12.82 5.60
CA VAL A 41 -11.84 -11.67 4.75
C VAL A 41 -13.14 -11.21 4.08
N ARG A 42 -13.39 -9.91 4.10
CA ARG A 42 -14.65 -9.34 3.59
C ARG A 42 -14.55 -9.12 2.08
N PHE A 43 -15.43 -9.74 1.31
CA PHE A 43 -15.45 -9.56 -0.16
C PHE A 43 -15.51 -8.07 -0.57
N HIS A 44 -16.43 -7.31 0.03
CA HIS A 44 -16.65 -5.89 -0.31
C HIS A 44 -15.52 -4.95 0.10
N PHE A 45 -14.63 -5.36 1.02
CA PHE A 45 -13.44 -4.55 1.34
C PHE A 45 -12.56 -4.34 0.10
N PHE A 46 -12.46 -5.33 -0.78
CA PHE A 46 -11.65 -5.22 -1.99
C PHE A 46 -12.30 -4.40 -3.11
N ASP A 47 -13.59 -4.05 -3.02
CA ASP A 47 -14.21 -3.18 -4.01
C ASP A 47 -13.61 -1.77 -3.98
N ASP A 48 -13.19 -1.29 -2.80
CA ASP A 48 -12.57 0.02 -2.63
C ASP A 48 -11.07 -0.01 -3.01
N ILE A 49 -10.38 -1.11 -2.69
CA ILE A 49 -8.95 -1.27 -2.93
C ILE A 49 -8.63 -1.61 -4.39
N LEU A 50 -9.29 -2.62 -4.96
CA LEU A 50 -9.05 -3.07 -6.33
C LEU A 50 -9.93 -2.32 -7.33
N GLY A 51 -11.07 -1.83 -6.87
CA GLY A 51 -12.08 -1.20 -7.69
C GLY A 51 -13.22 -2.14 -8.05
N ARG A 52 -14.11 -1.61 -8.87
CA ARG A 52 -15.27 -2.31 -9.44
C ARG A 52 -15.06 -2.46 -10.94
N GLN A 53 -15.96 -3.20 -11.60
CA GLN A 53 -15.89 -3.51 -13.04
C GLN A 53 -15.61 -2.29 -13.93
N ASN A 54 -16.11 -1.10 -13.56
CA ASN A 54 -15.98 0.13 -14.35
C ASN A 54 -15.07 1.19 -13.73
N SER A 55 -14.36 0.90 -12.62
CA SER A 55 -13.56 1.90 -11.93
C SER A 55 -12.37 1.26 -11.21
N LYS A 56 -11.15 1.72 -11.53
CA LYS A 56 -9.92 1.28 -10.88
C LYS A 56 -9.87 1.73 -9.42
N GLY A 57 -9.58 0.80 -8.52
CA GLY A 57 -9.34 1.10 -7.10
C GLY A 57 -7.95 1.66 -6.84
N LEU A 58 -7.69 2.00 -5.58
CA LEU A 58 -6.43 2.62 -5.17
C LEU A 58 -5.20 1.73 -5.44
N LEU A 59 -5.27 0.42 -5.18
CA LEU A 59 -4.13 -0.50 -5.39
C LEU A 59 -3.85 -0.71 -6.87
N TRP A 60 -4.89 -0.66 -7.71
CA TRP A 60 -4.68 -0.66 -9.16
C TRP A 60 -3.91 0.58 -9.60
N ARG A 61 -4.31 1.77 -9.12
CA ARG A 61 -3.60 3.02 -9.44
C ARG A 61 -2.16 3.01 -8.93
N LEU A 62 -1.93 2.48 -7.73
CA LEU A 62 -0.58 2.30 -7.18
C LEU A 62 0.29 1.45 -8.11
N LYS A 63 -0.20 0.29 -8.54
CA LYS A 63 0.49 -0.60 -9.48
C LYS A 63 0.78 0.09 -10.83
N ASP A 64 -0.20 0.77 -11.41
CA ASP A 64 -0.01 1.46 -12.69
C ASP A 64 1.01 2.61 -12.55
N THR A 65 0.96 3.35 -11.43
CA THR A 65 1.89 4.45 -11.16
C THR A 65 3.30 3.94 -10.86
N SER A 66 3.44 2.79 -10.17
CA SER A 66 4.74 2.16 -9.94
C SER A 66 5.37 1.72 -11.26
N HIS A 67 4.60 1.11 -12.17
CA HIS A 67 5.08 0.74 -13.50
C HIS A 67 5.56 1.97 -14.28
N LEU A 68 4.83 3.08 -14.18
CA LEU A 68 5.24 4.32 -14.84
C LEU A 68 6.55 4.87 -14.26
N LEU A 69 6.66 4.94 -12.93
CA LEU A 69 7.83 5.45 -12.22
C LEU A 69 9.08 4.61 -12.48
N PHE A 70 9.03 3.32 -12.12
CA PHE A 70 10.22 2.49 -12.03
C PHE A 70 10.70 1.94 -13.38
N ARG A 71 9.80 1.74 -14.35
CA ARG A 71 10.19 1.19 -15.67
C ARG A 71 10.66 2.27 -16.66
N ASN A 72 10.20 3.51 -16.49
CA ASN A 72 10.46 4.59 -17.44
C ASN A 72 11.45 5.66 -16.94
N GLY A 73 11.78 5.68 -15.65
CA GLY A 73 12.74 6.62 -15.04
C GLY A 73 14.23 6.31 -15.29
N LYS A 74 14.56 5.46 -16.27
CA LYS A 74 15.93 5.01 -16.56
C LYS A 74 16.75 6.12 -17.21
N THR A 75 17.25 7.04 -16.38
CA THR A 75 18.33 7.97 -16.72
C THR A 75 19.57 7.47 -15.98
N GLU A 76 20.36 6.66 -16.70
CA GLU A 76 21.68 6.13 -16.33
C GLU A 76 21.75 5.15 -15.13
N GLY A 77 21.93 3.86 -15.44
CA GLY A 77 22.12 2.79 -14.45
C GLY A 77 20.90 1.91 -14.20
N PHE A 78 21.13 0.74 -13.59
CA PHE A 78 20.07 -0.19 -13.18
C PHE A 78 19.63 0.14 -11.74
N ASP A 79 18.41 0.68 -11.60
CA ASP A 79 17.79 0.93 -10.29
C ASP A 79 17.19 -0.37 -9.73
N VAL A 80 18.01 -1.13 -9.00
CA VAL A 80 17.64 -2.41 -8.38
C VAL A 80 16.43 -2.24 -7.44
N LEU A 81 16.42 -1.17 -6.65
CA LEU A 81 15.37 -0.92 -5.66
C LEU A 81 14.05 -0.59 -6.34
N GLY A 82 14.09 0.21 -7.40
CA GLY A 82 12.92 0.51 -8.22
C GLY A 82 12.31 -0.75 -8.84
N GLU A 83 13.12 -1.65 -9.39
CA GLU A 83 12.64 -2.92 -9.97
C GLU A 83 12.01 -3.83 -8.90
N TYR A 84 12.59 -3.94 -7.71
CA TYR A 84 12.00 -4.70 -6.61
C TYR A 84 10.72 -4.07 -6.07
N LEU A 85 10.65 -2.74 -5.96
CA LEU A 85 9.43 -2.04 -5.57
C LEU A 85 8.32 -2.25 -6.60
N ASP A 86 8.63 -2.15 -7.89
CA ASP A 86 7.66 -2.40 -8.96
C ASP A 86 7.09 -3.82 -8.91
N TRP A 87 7.98 -4.80 -8.77
CA TRP A 87 7.60 -6.20 -8.64
C TRP A 87 6.75 -6.44 -7.38
N ALA A 88 7.17 -5.91 -6.24
CA ALA A 88 6.49 -6.11 -4.96
C ALA A 88 5.09 -5.52 -4.94
N LEU A 89 4.92 -4.30 -5.47
CA LEU A 89 3.60 -3.64 -5.57
C LEU A 89 2.69 -4.39 -6.55
N GLY A 90 3.22 -4.87 -7.67
CA GLY A 90 2.49 -5.75 -8.59
C GLY A 90 2.09 -7.08 -7.95
N TYR A 91 2.96 -7.67 -7.14
CA TYR A 91 2.68 -8.91 -6.43
C TYR A 91 1.55 -8.74 -5.42
N ILE A 92 1.58 -7.67 -4.60
CA ILE A 92 0.48 -7.36 -3.66
C ILE A 92 -0.86 -7.22 -4.39
N PHE A 93 -0.87 -6.55 -5.54
CA PHE A 93 -2.08 -6.42 -6.37
C PHE A 93 -2.65 -7.81 -6.75
N HIS A 94 -1.80 -8.73 -7.20
CA HIS A 94 -2.25 -10.08 -7.59
C HIS A 94 -2.69 -10.94 -6.40
N GLU A 95 -2.02 -10.86 -5.25
CA GLU A 95 -2.49 -11.54 -4.03
C GLU A 95 -3.84 -10.99 -3.56
N CYS A 96 -4.06 -9.67 -3.66
CA CYS A 96 -5.35 -9.07 -3.32
C CYS A 96 -6.48 -9.48 -4.27
N ILE A 97 -6.20 -9.66 -5.57
CA ILE A 97 -7.18 -10.24 -6.51
C ILE A 97 -7.56 -11.64 -6.05
N LYS A 98 -6.58 -12.49 -5.73
CA LYS A 98 -6.85 -13.85 -5.23
C LYS A 98 -7.68 -13.84 -3.95
N LEU A 99 -7.32 -13.00 -2.99
CA LEU A 99 -8.09 -12.82 -1.75
C LEU A 99 -9.54 -12.38 -2.01
N LYS A 100 -9.78 -11.50 -3.00
CA LYS A 100 -11.14 -11.09 -3.37
C LYS A 100 -11.94 -12.28 -3.87
N GLU A 101 -11.36 -13.10 -4.76
CA GLU A 101 -12.07 -14.27 -5.28
C GLU A 101 -12.30 -15.34 -4.22
N ASP A 102 -11.32 -15.59 -3.35
CA ASP A 102 -11.49 -16.53 -2.25
C ASP A 102 -12.55 -16.05 -1.24
N ALA A 103 -12.60 -14.75 -0.95
CA ALA A 103 -13.64 -14.14 -0.12
C ALA A 103 -15.04 -14.24 -0.78
N TYR A 104 -15.12 -14.09 -2.11
CA TYR A 104 -16.36 -14.32 -2.85
C TYR A 104 -16.82 -15.78 -2.72
N GLN A 105 -15.90 -16.73 -2.87
CA GLN A 105 -16.19 -18.15 -2.72
C GLN A 105 -16.70 -18.48 -1.31
N GLN A 106 -16.03 -17.98 -0.26
CA GLN A 106 -16.47 -18.17 1.12
C GLN A 106 -17.86 -17.59 1.38
N MET A 107 -18.13 -16.38 0.87
CA MET A 107 -19.41 -15.69 1.07
C MET A 107 -20.59 -16.39 0.38
N ASN A 108 -20.39 -16.91 -0.83
CA ASN A 108 -21.48 -17.42 -1.67
C ASN A 108 -21.61 -18.94 -1.67
N TYR A 109 -20.50 -19.69 -1.64
CA TYR A 109 -20.53 -21.14 -1.78
C TYR A 109 -20.65 -21.85 -0.43
N THR A 110 -19.99 -21.37 0.63
CA THR A 110 -20.07 -22.00 1.96
C THR A 110 -21.51 -22.16 2.47
N PRO A 111 -22.39 -21.14 2.41
CA PRO A 111 -23.78 -21.30 2.87
C PRO A 111 -24.57 -22.30 2.02
N ARG A 112 -24.33 -22.32 0.71
CA ARG A 112 -25.01 -23.25 -0.22
C ARG A 112 -24.61 -24.71 0.04
N PHE A 113 -23.33 -24.98 0.27
CA PHE A 113 -22.87 -26.32 0.62
C PHE A 113 -23.40 -26.80 1.97
N ARG A 114 -23.49 -25.90 2.96
CA ARG A 114 -24.11 -26.23 4.25
C ARG A 114 -25.57 -26.65 4.09
N GLN A 115 -26.35 -25.92 3.29
CA GLN A 115 -27.74 -26.28 2.99
C GLN A 115 -27.86 -27.64 2.30
N LEU A 116 -26.94 -27.97 1.40
CA LEU A 116 -26.90 -29.28 0.74
C LEU A 116 -26.58 -30.40 1.74
N GLN A 117 -25.60 -30.20 2.63
CA GLN A 117 -25.24 -31.19 3.65
C GLN A 117 -26.37 -31.45 4.67
N GLU A 118 -27.18 -30.43 4.97
CA GLU A 118 -28.32 -30.55 5.89
C GLU A 118 -29.54 -31.22 5.24
N ASN A 119 -29.54 -31.42 3.92
CA ASN A 119 -30.65 -32.03 3.20
C ASN A 119 -30.69 -33.56 3.41
N ARG A 120 -31.62 -34.00 4.27
CA ARG A 120 -31.85 -35.42 4.59
C ARG A 120 -32.44 -36.25 3.44
N SER A 121 -32.82 -35.62 2.34
CA SER A 121 -33.42 -36.31 1.17
C SER A 121 -32.38 -36.80 0.17
N LEU A 122 -31.10 -36.48 0.37
CA LEU A 122 -30.01 -36.89 -0.52
C LEU A 122 -29.69 -38.37 -0.34
N SER A 123 -29.42 -39.05 -1.45
CA SER A 123 -28.88 -40.41 -1.46
C SER A 123 -27.46 -40.46 -0.86
N PRO A 124 -26.99 -41.63 -0.42
CA PRO A 124 -25.63 -41.78 0.11
C PRO A 124 -24.53 -41.32 -0.86
N GLU A 125 -24.71 -41.56 -2.16
CA GLU A 125 -23.77 -41.15 -3.21
C GLU A 125 -23.72 -39.62 -3.34
N GLU A 126 -24.88 -38.95 -3.35
CA GLU A 126 -24.95 -37.48 -3.42
C GLU A 126 -24.35 -36.83 -2.16
N GLN A 127 -24.55 -37.45 -0.99
CA GLN A 127 -23.90 -37.01 0.26
C GLN A 127 -22.38 -37.16 0.20
N HIS A 128 -21.89 -38.27 -0.34
CA HIS A 128 -20.45 -38.52 -0.50
C HIS A 128 -19.81 -37.50 -1.45
N ILE A 129 -20.37 -37.32 -2.65
CA ILE A 129 -19.90 -36.32 -3.63
C ILE A 129 -19.93 -34.91 -3.02
N GLY A 130 -21.00 -34.56 -2.30
CA GLY A 130 -21.13 -33.27 -1.62
C GLY A 130 -20.02 -33.04 -0.58
N SER A 131 -19.63 -34.10 0.15
CA SER A 131 -18.53 -34.03 1.12
C SER A 131 -17.16 -33.82 0.46
N GLU A 132 -16.89 -34.48 -0.67
CA GLU A 132 -15.65 -34.31 -1.42
C GLU A 132 -15.57 -32.90 -2.03
N LEU A 133 -16.64 -32.40 -2.64
CA LEU A 133 -16.68 -31.05 -3.20
C LEU A 133 -16.55 -29.96 -2.12
N TYR A 134 -17.11 -30.19 -0.93
CA TYR A 134 -16.95 -29.26 0.20
C TYR A 134 -15.49 -29.19 0.69
N SER A 135 -14.70 -30.25 0.51
CA SER A 135 -13.27 -30.23 0.84
C SER A 135 -12.49 -29.18 0.03
N VAL A 136 -12.93 -28.86 -1.19
CA VAL A 136 -12.36 -27.79 -2.02
C VAL A 136 -12.58 -26.42 -1.39
N ILE A 137 -13.75 -26.18 -0.78
CA ILE A 137 -14.04 -24.92 -0.07
C ILE A 137 -13.16 -24.77 1.18
N ARG A 138 -12.79 -25.88 1.84
CA ARG A 138 -11.84 -25.82 2.96
C ARG A 138 -10.44 -25.35 2.51
N GLN A 139 -10.02 -25.76 1.32
CA GLN A 139 -8.75 -25.29 0.74
C GLN A 139 -8.76 -23.78 0.48
N THR A 140 -9.91 -23.18 0.21
CA THR A 140 -10.07 -21.71 0.07
C THR A 140 -9.67 -20.98 1.36
N THR A 141 -10.02 -21.49 2.55
CA THR A 141 -9.64 -20.87 3.83
C THR A 141 -8.12 -20.93 4.06
N GLU A 142 -7.50 -22.08 3.79
CA GLU A 142 -6.04 -22.25 3.89
C GLU A 142 -5.31 -21.35 2.88
N SER A 143 -5.93 -21.14 1.72
CA SER A 143 -5.47 -20.16 0.73
C SER A 143 -5.45 -18.76 1.36
N ILE A 144 -6.59 -18.26 1.82
CA ILE A 144 -6.72 -16.90 2.37
C ILE A 144 -5.65 -16.60 3.43
N GLU A 145 -5.44 -17.51 4.39
CA GLU A 145 -4.38 -17.31 5.39
C GLU A 145 -2.99 -17.15 4.77
N ARG A 146 -2.67 -17.97 3.78
CA ARG A 146 -1.39 -17.92 3.07
C ARG A 146 -1.25 -16.63 2.27
N GLU A 147 -2.29 -16.19 1.57
CA GLU A 147 -2.26 -14.93 0.83
C GLU A 147 -2.15 -13.72 1.76
N VAL A 148 -2.86 -13.68 2.89
CA VAL A 148 -2.70 -12.65 3.94
C VAL A 148 -1.26 -12.59 4.44
N ARG A 149 -0.66 -13.74 4.78
CA ARG A 149 0.74 -13.83 5.23
C ARG A 149 1.71 -13.30 4.17
N ARG A 150 1.49 -13.64 2.89
CA ARG A 150 2.31 -13.15 1.77
C ARG A 150 2.21 -11.64 1.61
N VAL A 151 0.99 -11.08 1.62
CA VAL A 151 0.80 -9.63 1.49
C VAL A 151 1.52 -8.90 2.64
N ARG A 152 1.36 -9.36 3.89
CA ARG A 152 2.05 -8.78 5.05
C ARG A 152 3.58 -8.83 4.91
N PHE A 153 4.11 -9.97 4.46
CA PHE A 153 5.53 -10.14 4.20
C PHE A 153 6.04 -9.14 3.17
N ILE A 154 5.36 -8.99 2.04
CA ILE A 154 5.77 -8.05 0.98
C ILE A 154 5.61 -6.60 1.44
N LEU A 155 4.53 -6.24 2.15
CA LEU A 155 4.35 -4.90 2.74
C LEU A 155 5.49 -4.55 3.69
N PHE A 156 5.93 -5.49 4.52
CA PHE A 156 7.09 -5.32 5.40
C PHE A 156 8.36 -4.98 4.60
N HIS A 157 8.63 -5.71 3.52
CA HIS A 157 9.79 -5.46 2.68
C HIS A 157 9.68 -4.17 1.87
N CYS A 158 8.50 -3.79 1.39
CA CYS A 158 8.28 -2.50 0.73
C CYS A 158 8.69 -1.33 1.63
N LYS A 159 8.34 -1.36 2.92
CA LYS A 159 8.76 -0.31 3.87
C LYS A 159 10.28 -0.15 3.92
N ARG A 160 11.01 -1.26 4.03
CA ARG A 160 12.49 -1.25 4.02
C ARG A 160 13.06 -0.74 2.70
N MET A 161 12.46 -1.14 1.58
CA MET A 161 12.87 -0.65 0.27
C MET A 161 12.61 0.85 0.10
N PHE A 162 11.50 1.38 0.62
CA PHE A 162 11.24 2.83 0.62
C PHE A 162 12.26 3.61 1.44
N ILE A 163 12.70 3.11 2.60
CA ILE A 163 13.76 3.73 3.40
C ILE A 163 15.07 3.86 2.59
N LEU A 164 15.38 2.86 1.78
CA LEU A 164 16.58 2.86 0.93
C LEU A 164 16.41 3.67 -0.36
N TYR A 165 15.18 3.77 -0.87
CA TYR A 165 14.86 4.39 -2.16
C TYR A 165 14.63 5.91 -2.07
N LEU A 166 13.89 6.37 -1.05
CA LEU A 166 13.52 7.78 -0.94
C LEU A 166 14.67 8.80 -0.74
N PRO A 167 15.85 8.45 -0.19
CA PRO A 167 16.97 9.38 -0.06
C PRO A 167 17.39 10.04 -1.38
N GLN A 168 17.25 9.33 -2.51
CA GLN A 168 17.57 9.88 -3.83
C GLN A 168 16.56 10.96 -4.31
N HIS A 169 15.49 11.18 -3.55
CA HIS A 169 14.44 12.17 -3.80
C HIS A 169 14.28 13.16 -2.64
N SER A 170 15.32 13.36 -1.81
CA SER A 170 15.28 14.27 -0.65
C SER A 170 14.79 15.67 -1.03
N GLU A 171 15.20 16.18 -2.18
CA GLU A 171 14.86 17.53 -2.66
C GLU A 171 13.46 17.65 -3.27
N ASN A 172 12.69 16.56 -3.35
CA ASN A 172 11.36 16.58 -3.94
C ASN A 172 10.37 17.32 -3.00
N PRO A 173 9.88 18.51 -3.36
CA PRO A 173 9.02 19.31 -2.47
C PRO A 173 7.64 18.68 -2.28
N LEU A 174 7.14 17.92 -3.26
CA LEU A 174 5.85 17.21 -3.14
C LEU A 174 5.94 16.05 -2.15
N LEU A 175 7.07 15.33 -2.15
CA LEU A 175 7.35 14.27 -1.18
C LEU A 175 7.44 14.86 0.23
N ALA A 176 8.21 15.94 0.40
CA ALA A 176 8.35 16.63 1.68
C ALA A 176 6.99 17.10 2.22
N ARG A 177 6.17 17.73 1.38
CA ARG A 177 4.82 18.16 1.74
C ARG A 177 3.93 16.98 2.15
N PHE A 178 4.02 15.84 1.45
CA PHE A 178 3.28 14.65 1.84
C PHE A 178 3.72 14.10 3.21
N LEU A 179 5.02 13.92 3.42
CA LEU A 179 5.57 13.42 4.69
C LEU A 179 5.24 14.34 5.87
N TYR A 180 5.21 15.65 5.63
CA TYR A 180 4.74 16.66 6.59
C TYR A 180 3.23 16.53 6.87
N THR A 181 2.39 16.63 5.83
CA THR A 181 0.92 16.69 5.99
C THR A 181 0.28 15.39 6.44
N GLN A 182 0.88 14.25 6.08
CA GLN A 182 0.35 12.92 6.36
C GLN A 182 1.27 12.16 7.32
N SER A 183 1.98 12.87 8.20
CA SER A 183 2.93 12.26 9.15
C SER A 183 2.28 11.16 10.00
N ASP A 184 1.02 11.32 10.43
CA ASP A 184 0.31 10.31 11.21
C ASP A 184 0.05 9.02 10.41
N LEU A 185 -0.35 9.14 9.14
CA LEU A 185 -0.54 7.98 8.26
C LEU A 185 0.80 7.26 8.02
N VAL A 186 1.86 8.03 7.72
CA VAL A 186 3.20 7.47 7.49
C VAL A 186 3.70 6.79 8.77
N ARG A 187 3.48 7.39 9.94
CA ARG A 187 3.81 6.81 11.25
C ARG A 187 3.03 5.53 11.53
N ALA A 188 1.74 5.48 11.21
CA ALA A 188 0.92 4.28 11.39
C ALA A 188 1.40 3.11 10.53
N VAL A 189 1.88 3.38 9.31
CA VAL A 189 2.37 2.37 8.36
C VAL A 189 3.79 1.90 8.70
N PHE A 190 4.70 2.85 8.91
CA PHE A 190 6.12 2.56 9.17
C PHE A 190 6.38 2.16 10.62
N LYS A 191 5.51 2.54 11.57
CA LYS A 191 5.62 2.21 13.00
C LYS A 191 7.02 2.53 13.53
N GLY A 192 7.75 1.54 14.05
CA GLY A 192 9.13 1.71 14.53
C GLY A 192 10.13 2.20 13.47
N TYR A 193 9.82 2.05 12.18
CA TYR A 193 10.65 2.52 11.08
C TYR A 193 10.40 3.97 10.67
N HIS A 194 9.45 4.67 11.31
CA HIS A 194 9.11 6.05 10.92
C HIS A 194 10.29 7.02 11.08
N ALA A 195 11.00 6.96 12.21
CA ALA A 195 12.18 7.79 12.42
C ALA A 195 13.31 7.43 11.44
N GLU A 196 13.54 6.14 11.19
CA GLU A 196 14.54 5.66 10.23
C GLU A 196 14.23 6.15 8.80
N LEU A 197 12.96 6.11 8.38
CA LEU A 197 12.53 6.64 7.08
C LEU A 197 12.86 8.13 6.93
N LEU A 198 12.51 8.94 7.93
CA LEU A 198 12.75 10.38 7.90
C LEU A 198 14.25 10.70 7.95
N GLN A 199 15.01 10.03 8.81
CA GLN A 199 16.45 10.23 8.93
C GLN A 199 17.20 9.80 7.68
N ALA A 200 16.80 8.69 7.05
CA ALA A 200 17.39 8.25 5.78
C ALA A 200 17.09 9.24 4.65
N THR A 201 15.86 9.75 4.58
CA THR A 201 15.44 10.68 3.52
C THR A 201 16.01 12.09 3.72
N TYR A 202 16.12 12.55 4.96
CA TYR A 202 16.60 13.89 5.34
C TYR A 202 17.72 13.79 6.39
N PRO A 203 18.95 13.45 5.97
CA PRO A 203 20.08 13.22 6.89
C PRO A 203 20.48 14.47 7.68
N GLU A 204 20.29 15.66 7.11
CA GLU A 204 20.51 16.97 7.76
C GLU A 204 19.43 17.32 8.80
N GLY A 205 18.42 16.45 8.96
CA GLY A 205 17.36 16.57 9.95
C GLY A 205 16.00 16.99 9.37
N ILE A 206 14.96 16.78 10.18
CA ILE A 206 13.56 17.02 9.81
C ILE A 206 13.24 18.48 9.45
N ALA A 207 14.09 19.43 9.88
CA ALA A 207 13.96 20.84 9.51
C ALA A 207 14.04 21.04 7.99
N ALA A 208 14.90 20.29 7.29
CA ALA A 208 15.03 20.35 5.83
C ALA A 208 13.73 19.94 5.13
N MET A 209 13.07 18.88 5.62
CA MET A 209 11.75 18.46 5.14
C MET A 209 10.70 19.56 5.32
N TYR A 210 10.67 20.23 6.47
CA TYR A 210 9.72 21.31 6.73
C TYR A 210 9.94 22.53 5.83
N VAL A 211 11.20 22.88 5.52
CA VAL A 211 11.51 23.94 4.55
C VAL A 211 10.95 23.61 3.17
N LEU A 212 11.20 22.40 2.66
CA LEU A 212 10.71 21.95 1.36
C LEU A 212 9.18 21.86 1.32
N ALA A 213 8.55 21.39 2.41
CA ALA A 213 7.10 21.37 2.53
C ALA A 213 6.52 22.79 2.47
N ALA A 214 7.11 23.75 3.18
CA ALA A 214 6.69 25.15 3.15
C ALA A 214 6.78 25.75 1.74
N GLN A 215 7.91 25.53 1.05
CA GLN A 215 8.09 25.98 -0.34
C GLN A 215 7.02 25.37 -1.27
N SER A 216 6.69 24.09 -1.09
CA SER A 216 5.62 23.43 -1.84
C SER A 216 4.23 24.04 -1.59
N PHE A 217 3.95 24.47 -0.36
CA PHE A 217 2.70 25.16 -0.03
C PHE A 217 2.63 26.55 -0.67
N GLU A 218 3.72 27.32 -0.64
CA GLU A 218 3.79 28.66 -1.24
C GLU A 218 3.55 28.61 -2.75
N GLN A 219 4.21 27.68 -3.44
CA GLN A 219 4.00 27.46 -4.87
C GLN A 219 2.54 27.07 -5.18
N GLY A 220 1.86 26.43 -4.23
CA GLY A 220 0.45 26.08 -4.33
C GLY A 220 -0.53 27.16 -3.85
N GLY A 221 -0.06 28.30 -3.33
CA GLY A 221 -0.90 29.39 -2.80
C GLY A 221 -1.44 29.19 -1.38
N TRP A 222 -0.89 28.25 -0.60
CA TRP A 222 -1.34 27.89 0.75
C TRP A 222 -0.50 28.63 1.80
N ALA A 223 -0.79 29.92 2.00
CA ALA A 223 0.08 30.82 2.78
C ALA A 223 0.15 30.47 4.28
N GLU A 224 -0.96 30.04 4.88
CA GLU A 224 -1.02 29.71 6.32
C GLU A 224 -0.26 28.42 6.64
N GLU A 225 -0.44 27.39 5.81
CA GLU A 225 0.27 26.12 5.94
C GLU A 225 1.78 26.29 5.69
N ALA A 226 2.14 27.13 4.72
CA ALA A 226 3.54 27.50 4.49
C ALA A 226 4.17 28.17 5.72
N ALA A 227 3.50 29.16 6.32
CA ALA A 227 4.00 29.86 7.50
C ALA A 227 4.19 28.91 8.69
N THR A 228 3.24 27.99 8.89
CA THR A 228 3.31 26.98 9.95
C THR A 228 4.48 26.02 9.73
N ALA A 229 4.66 25.50 8.51
CA ALA A 229 5.78 24.64 8.17
C ALA A 229 7.14 25.37 8.33
N ARG A 230 7.24 26.65 7.97
CA ARG A 230 8.45 27.47 8.21
C ARG A 230 8.73 27.65 9.70
N GLY A 231 7.70 27.91 10.51
CA GLY A 231 7.85 28.02 11.96
C GLY A 231 8.43 26.73 12.57
N LEU A 232 7.90 25.58 12.15
CA LEU A 232 8.42 24.28 12.58
C LEU A 232 9.87 24.04 12.11
N ALA A 233 10.23 24.44 10.89
CA ALA A 233 11.60 24.34 10.39
C ALA A 233 12.59 25.11 11.27
N LEU A 234 12.25 26.33 11.69
CA LEU A 234 13.08 27.15 12.57
C LEU A 234 13.27 26.49 13.93
N THR A 235 12.18 26.07 14.57
CA THR A 235 12.24 25.41 15.89
C THR A 235 13.01 24.09 15.87
N ALA A 236 12.90 23.31 14.79
CA ALA A 236 13.63 22.06 14.63
C ALA A 236 15.12 22.29 14.36
N GLY A 237 15.48 23.34 13.62
CA GLY A 237 16.88 23.72 13.37
C GLY A 237 17.61 24.24 14.61
N GLU A 238 16.89 24.86 15.55
CA GLU A 238 17.44 25.33 16.83
C GLU A 238 17.73 24.20 17.82
N ASN A 239 17.18 23.00 17.61
CA ASN A 239 17.26 21.90 18.57
C ASN A 239 17.70 20.56 17.91
N PRO A 240 18.97 20.45 17.47
CA PRO A 240 19.48 19.29 16.72
C PRO A 240 19.56 17.98 17.52
N LYS A 241 19.05 17.92 18.76
CA LYS A 241 19.15 16.77 19.67
C LYS A 241 17.84 15.99 19.89
N ASN A 242 16.74 16.35 19.22
CA ASN A 242 15.44 15.66 19.34
C ASN A 242 15.07 14.84 18.10
N THR A 243 16.06 14.16 17.50
CA THR A 243 15.88 13.10 16.49
C THR A 243 16.02 11.73 17.12
#